data_AF-A0A1H9I923-F1
#
_entry.id   AF-A0A1H9I923-F1
#
_cell.length_a   1.000
_cell.length_b   1.000
_cell.length_c   1.000
_cell.angle_alpha   90.00
_cell.angle_beta   90.00
_cell.angle_gamma   90.00
#
_symmetry.space_group_name_H-M   'P 1'
#
loop_
_entity.id
_entity.type
_entity.pdbx_description
1 polymer ?
#
loop_
_entity_poly.entity_id
_entity_poly.type
_entity_poly.pdbx_seq_one_letter_code
_entity_poly.pdbx_strand_id
1 'polypeptide(L)'
;MGRVWESPTGNLYCSTLVRIGANDPLPHTLALVAANAVHALIAPLCAGQARIKWPNDILVEGAKIAGILLERVGDAIVIGIGINVTDHPTDLDRPVTSLFGQGSRDAEAGALLERLAQLFAHWLSIWRAQGLDPVRAHWLLNAHPLGTAMRVVQPDGEVVEGQFDTLDRHGMLILRLANGDSRAIHAGDIILT
;
A
#
# COMPACT_ATOMS: atom_id res chain seq x y z
N MET A 1 -12.41 1.66 7.71
CA MET A 1 -13.66 0.87 7.65
C MET A 1 -13.53 -0.46 8.43
N GLY A 2 -13.12 -0.47 9.70
CA GLY A 2 -13.33 -1.57 10.67
C GLY A 2 -13.22 -3.04 10.24
N ARG A 3 -12.52 -3.38 9.16
CA ARG A 3 -12.41 -4.76 8.64
C ARG A 3 -11.49 -5.54 9.57
N VAL A 4 -11.91 -6.75 9.94
CA VAL A 4 -11.07 -7.66 10.72
C VAL A 4 -9.90 -8.11 9.86
N TRP A 5 -8.70 -8.03 10.41
CA TRP A 5 -7.51 -8.59 9.81
C TRP A 5 -7.17 -9.90 10.54
N GLU A 6 -7.22 -11.02 9.82
CA GLU A 6 -6.90 -12.33 10.38
C GLU A 6 -5.39 -12.51 10.53
N SER A 7 -4.96 -13.04 11.68
CA SER A 7 -3.55 -13.10 12.08
C SER A 7 -3.05 -14.53 12.38
N PRO A 8 -3.14 -15.49 11.43
CA PRO A 8 -2.58 -16.83 11.64
C PRO A 8 -1.06 -16.82 11.83
N THR A 9 -0.54 -17.82 12.55
CA THR A 9 0.89 -18.00 12.80
C THR A 9 1.68 -18.16 11.49
N GLY A 10 2.89 -17.60 11.46
CA GLY A 10 3.83 -17.69 10.33
C GLY A 10 3.84 -16.47 9.41
N ASN A 11 2.83 -15.59 9.53
CA ASN A 11 2.77 -14.32 8.83
C ASN A 11 3.42 -13.17 9.61
N LEU A 12 3.71 -12.06 8.92
CA LEU A 12 4.28 -10.87 9.54
C LEU A 12 3.19 -9.85 9.86
N TYR A 13 3.06 -9.54 11.15
CA TYR A 13 2.21 -8.46 11.66
C TYR A 13 3.07 -7.56 12.53
N CYS A 14 3.23 -6.31 12.11
CA CYS A 14 4.01 -5.35 12.87
C CYS A 14 3.37 -3.97 12.86
N SER A 15 3.76 -3.15 13.81
CA SER A 15 3.45 -1.73 13.81
C SER A 15 4.71 -0.94 14.10
N THR A 16 4.86 0.19 13.44
CA THR A 16 5.89 1.18 13.75
C THR A 16 5.25 2.53 14.04
N LEU A 17 5.97 3.39 14.74
CA LEU A 17 5.49 4.71 15.12
C LEU A 17 6.41 5.78 14.52
N VAL A 18 5.80 6.76 13.86
CA VAL A 18 6.50 7.95 13.36
C VAL A 18 5.94 9.18 14.06
N ARG A 19 6.76 9.86 14.85
CA ARG A 19 6.44 11.21 15.36
C ARG A 19 6.62 12.23 14.25
N ILE A 20 5.64 13.09 14.08
CA ILE A 20 5.62 14.10 13.02
C ILE A 20 6.33 15.36 13.51
N GLY A 21 7.39 15.76 12.81
CA GLY A 21 8.07 17.04 13.02
C GLY A 21 7.36 18.21 12.34
N ALA A 22 7.66 19.44 12.76
CA ALA A 22 7.05 20.64 12.19
C ALA A 22 7.35 20.86 10.70
N ASN A 23 8.48 20.32 10.22
CA ASN A 23 8.94 20.43 8.83
C ASN A 23 8.74 19.13 8.03
N ASP A 24 8.13 18.11 8.64
CA ASP A 24 7.85 16.86 7.95
C ASP A 24 6.72 17.09 6.91
N PRO A 25 6.69 16.36 5.78
CA PRO A 25 5.57 16.43 4.84
C PRO A 25 4.23 15.98 5.47
N LEU A 26 3.15 16.10 4.69
CA LEU A 26 1.79 15.79 5.15
C LEU A 26 1.70 14.35 5.71
N PRO A 27 1.24 14.15 6.96
CA PRO A 27 1.34 12.85 7.64
C PRO A 27 0.68 11.67 6.93
N HIS A 28 -0.42 11.90 6.21
CA HIS A 28 -1.11 10.82 5.48
C HIS A 28 -0.26 10.23 4.34
N THR A 29 0.74 10.98 3.86
CA THR A 29 1.64 10.51 2.80
C THR A 29 2.65 9.46 3.27
N LEU A 30 2.73 9.21 4.59
CA LEU A 30 3.45 8.04 5.14
C LEU A 30 2.88 6.70 4.64
N ALA A 31 1.63 6.68 4.13
CA ALA A 31 1.09 5.50 3.46
C ALA A 31 1.90 5.12 2.21
N LEU A 32 2.37 6.10 1.43
CA LEU A 32 3.21 5.85 0.25
C LEU A 32 4.62 5.41 0.65
N VAL A 33 5.17 5.96 1.74
CA VAL A 33 6.46 5.54 2.32
C VAL A 33 6.40 4.06 2.71
N ALA A 34 5.37 3.68 3.47
CA ALA A 34 5.17 2.29 3.88
C ALA A 34 4.95 1.38 2.66
N ALA A 35 4.15 1.81 1.67
CA ALA A 35 3.88 1.01 0.47
C ALA A 35 5.14 0.77 -0.36
N ASN A 36 5.99 1.77 -0.54
CA ASN A 36 7.28 1.59 -1.22
C ASN A 36 8.21 0.63 -0.45
N ALA A 37 8.25 0.71 0.87
CA ALA A 37 9.06 -0.19 1.69
C ALA A 37 8.57 -1.65 1.61
N VAL A 38 7.26 -1.86 1.71
CA VAL A 38 6.66 -3.21 1.62
C VAL A 38 6.78 -3.77 0.21
N HIS A 39 6.56 -2.96 -0.83
CA HIS A 39 6.77 -3.39 -2.22
C HIS A 39 8.22 -3.79 -2.48
N ALA A 40 9.18 -2.95 -2.06
CA ALA A 40 10.61 -3.24 -2.21
C ALA A 40 11.07 -4.50 -1.46
N LEU A 41 10.37 -4.88 -0.38
CA LEU A 41 10.60 -6.13 0.34
C LEU A 41 10.04 -7.33 -0.43
N ILE A 42 8.79 -7.24 -0.89
CA ILE A 42 8.02 -8.37 -1.44
C ILE A 42 8.37 -8.66 -2.89
N ALA A 43 8.51 -7.63 -3.74
CA ALA A 43 8.64 -7.80 -5.18
C ALA A 43 9.78 -8.74 -5.61
N PRO A 44 10.99 -8.70 -4.99
CA PRO A 44 12.07 -9.62 -5.34
C PRO A 44 11.84 -11.07 -4.89
N LEU A 45 10.90 -11.32 -3.99
CA LEU A 45 10.62 -12.64 -3.40
C LEU A 45 9.48 -13.37 -4.12
N CYS A 46 8.75 -12.70 -5.00
CA CYS A 46 7.61 -13.26 -5.71
C CYS A 46 7.99 -13.69 -7.13
N ALA A 47 7.47 -14.82 -7.57
CA ALA A 47 7.54 -15.24 -8.97
C ALA A 47 6.65 -14.36 -9.88
N GLY A 48 5.51 -13.90 -9.38
CA GLY A 48 4.60 -13.00 -10.10
C GLY A 48 4.94 -11.52 -9.91
N GLN A 49 4.29 -10.67 -10.71
CA GLN A 49 4.49 -9.22 -10.65
C GLN A 49 3.77 -8.59 -9.46
N ALA A 50 4.56 -8.03 -8.54
CA ALA A 50 4.04 -7.25 -7.42
C ALA A 50 3.73 -5.80 -7.83
N ARG A 51 2.55 -5.30 -7.44
CA ARG A 51 2.09 -3.92 -7.67
C ARG A 51 1.50 -3.31 -6.43
N ILE A 52 1.66 -2.00 -6.30
CA ILE A 52 1.01 -1.21 -5.26
C ILE A 52 -0.39 -0.82 -5.74
N LYS A 53 -1.40 -1.17 -4.95
CA LYS A 53 -2.79 -0.75 -5.14
C LYS A 53 -3.13 0.33 -4.13
N TRP A 54 -3.52 1.50 -4.63
CA TRP A 54 -4.01 2.58 -3.78
C TRP A 54 -5.28 2.14 -3.02
N PRO A 55 -5.48 2.59 -1.77
CA PRO A 55 -4.55 3.44 -1.00
C PRO A 55 -3.45 2.68 -0.25
N ASN A 56 -3.58 1.37 -0.07
CA ASN A 56 -2.88 0.71 1.02
C ASN A 56 -2.64 -0.80 0.87
N ASP A 57 -2.79 -1.36 -0.34
CA ASP A 57 -2.64 -2.79 -0.58
C ASP A 57 -1.45 -3.07 -1.51
N ILE A 58 -0.76 -4.19 -1.28
CA ILE A 58 0.17 -4.75 -2.25
C ILE A 58 -0.48 -6.00 -2.86
N LEU A 59 -0.46 -6.08 -4.18
CA LEU A 59 -0.99 -7.21 -4.94
C LEU A 59 0.14 -7.92 -5.69
N VAL A 60 0.01 -9.23 -5.89
CA VAL A 60 0.83 -10.02 -6.83
C VAL A 60 -0.14 -10.69 -7.80
N GLU A 61 -0.03 -10.38 -9.09
CA GLU A 61 -0.97 -10.86 -10.12
C GLU A 61 -2.45 -10.64 -9.75
N GLY A 62 -2.75 -9.48 -9.16
CA GLY A 62 -4.11 -9.12 -8.72
C GLY A 62 -4.53 -9.70 -7.36
N ALA A 63 -3.77 -10.63 -6.79
CA ALA A 63 -4.06 -11.20 -5.47
C ALA A 63 -3.36 -10.44 -4.35
N LYS A 64 -4.09 -10.08 -3.29
CA LYS A 64 -3.55 -9.31 -2.17
C LYS A 64 -2.55 -10.13 -1.36
N ILE A 65 -1.38 -9.55 -1.09
CA ILE A 65 -0.33 -10.17 -0.27
C ILE A 65 0.00 -9.36 1.00
N ALA A 66 -0.20 -8.04 0.96
CA ALA A 66 0.04 -7.18 2.11
C ALA A 66 -0.97 -6.05 2.20
N GLY A 67 -1.15 -5.54 3.43
CA GLY A 67 -2.00 -4.40 3.74
C GLY A 67 -1.33 -3.45 4.71
N ILE A 68 -1.62 -2.16 4.55
CA ILE A 68 -1.06 -1.08 5.36
C ILE A 68 -2.21 -0.28 5.99
N LEU A 69 -2.04 0.13 7.23
CA LEU A 69 -3.00 0.98 7.93
C LEU A 69 -2.27 2.10 8.67
N LEU A 70 -2.78 3.32 8.53
CA LEU A 70 -2.29 4.48 9.26
C LEU A 70 -3.34 4.92 10.27
N GLU A 71 -2.92 5.11 11.51
CA GLU A 71 -3.75 5.64 12.58
C GLU A 71 -3.02 6.78 13.28
N ARG A 72 -3.70 7.91 13.46
CA ARG A 72 -3.12 9.05 14.16
C ARG A 72 -3.35 8.91 15.66
N VAL A 73 -2.27 9.02 16.44
CA VAL A 73 -2.29 9.01 17.90
C VAL A 73 -1.52 10.24 18.40
N GLY A 74 -2.26 11.30 18.73
CA GLY A 74 -1.66 12.58 19.14
C GLY A 74 -0.78 13.21 18.07
N ASP A 75 0.50 13.37 18.38
CA ASP A 75 1.57 13.90 17.51
C ASP A 75 2.22 12.83 16.62
N ALA A 76 1.79 11.57 16.72
CA ALA A 76 2.36 10.45 16.01
C ALA A 76 1.38 9.80 15.03
N ILE A 77 1.94 9.11 14.04
CA ILE A 77 1.25 8.17 13.17
C ILE A 77 1.75 6.76 13.51
N VAL A 78 0.82 5.89 13.87
CA VAL A 78 1.05 4.44 13.98
C VAL A 78 0.78 3.83 12.61
N ILE A 79 1.74 3.05 12.11
CA ILE A 79 1.68 2.40 10.80
C ILE A 79 1.67 0.90 11.04
N GLY A 80 0.50 0.29 10.88
CA GLY A 80 0.31 -1.15 10.90
C GLY A 80 0.62 -1.74 9.53
N ILE A 81 1.40 -2.82 9.50
CA ILE A 81 1.76 -3.56 8.29
C ILE A 81 1.48 -5.04 8.53
N GLY A 82 0.67 -5.63 7.65
CA GLY A 82 0.44 -7.06 7.59
C GLY A 82 0.94 -7.64 6.27
N ILE A 83 1.74 -8.70 6.31
CA ILE A 83 2.24 -9.42 5.13
C ILE A 83 1.94 -10.91 5.29
N ASN A 84 1.29 -11.49 4.29
CA ASN A 84 1.06 -12.93 4.18
C ASN A 84 2.37 -13.60 3.74
N VAL A 85 3.01 -14.32 4.65
CA VAL A 85 4.31 -14.97 4.44
C VAL A 85 4.10 -16.45 4.13
N THR A 86 3.71 -17.25 5.12
CA THR A 86 3.52 -18.70 4.96
C THR A 86 2.11 -19.04 4.51
N ASP A 87 1.11 -18.29 4.99
CA ASP A 87 -0.30 -18.59 4.78
C ASP A 87 -1.12 -17.33 4.51
N HIS A 88 -2.38 -17.50 4.12
CA HIS A 88 -3.33 -16.41 3.91
C HIS A 88 -4.76 -16.88 4.22
N PRO A 89 -5.66 -15.97 4.61
CA PRO A 89 -7.06 -16.31 4.83
C PRO A 89 -7.71 -16.87 3.56
N THR A 90 -8.38 -18.01 3.72
CA THR A 90 -9.30 -18.59 2.74
C THR A 90 -10.71 -18.01 2.99
N ASP A 91 -11.61 -18.04 2.00
CA ASP A 91 -13.00 -17.55 2.12
C ASP A 91 -13.19 -16.02 2.12
N LEU A 92 -12.35 -15.31 1.37
CA LEU A 92 -12.55 -13.88 1.09
C LEU A 92 -13.15 -13.66 -0.30
N ASP A 93 -14.01 -12.66 -0.44
CA ASP A 93 -14.60 -12.21 -1.73
C ASP A 93 -13.58 -11.54 -2.68
N ARG A 94 -12.28 -11.76 -2.45
CA ARG A 94 -11.19 -11.22 -3.26
C ARG A 94 -10.02 -12.19 -3.31
N PRO A 95 -9.23 -12.18 -4.40
CA PRO A 95 -8.02 -12.97 -4.47
C PRO A 95 -6.98 -12.52 -3.43
N VAL A 96 -6.42 -13.48 -2.71
CA VAL A 96 -5.37 -13.29 -1.70
C VAL A 96 -4.27 -14.33 -1.93
N THR A 97 -3.04 -13.99 -1.61
CA THR A 97 -1.88 -14.88 -1.75
C THR A 97 -0.89 -14.66 -0.60
N SER A 98 0.18 -15.45 -0.57
CA SER A 98 1.29 -15.38 0.40
C SER A 98 2.64 -15.51 -0.31
N LEU A 99 3.73 -15.10 0.35
CA LEU A 99 5.09 -15.27 -0.18
C LEU A 99 5.40 -16.73 -0.50
N PHE A 100 4.94 -17.65 0.35
CA PHE A 100 4.98 -19.09 0.10
C PHE A 100 4.24 -19.41 -1.20
N GLY A 101 2.98 -18.99 -1.36
CA GLY A 101 2.22 -19.16 -2.60
C GLY A 101 2.92 -18.62 -3.85
N GLN A 102 3.73 -17.57 -3.70
CA GLN A 102 4.50 -16.92 -4.76
C GLN A 102 5.92 -17.49 -4.96
N GLY A 103 6.26 -18.62 -4.32
CA GLY A 103 7.50 -19.36 -4.54
C GLY A 103 8.61 -19.13 -3.50
N SER A 104 8.41 -18.21 -2.55
CA SER A 104 9.36 -17.95 -1.47
C SER A 104 9.14 -18.93 -0.31
N ARG A 105 9.71 -20.14 -0.43
CA ARG A 105 9.50 -21.23 0.54
C ARG A 105 10.24 -21.04 1.86
N ASP A 106 11.36 -20.32 1.84
CA ASP A 106 12.24 -20.12 3.00
C ASP A 106 12.06 -18.73 3.65
N ALA A 107 10.99 -18.00 3.29
CA ALA A 107 10.72 -16.70 3.87
C ALA A 107 10.24 -16.82 5.32
N GLU A 108 10.93 -16.15 6.24
CA GLU A 108 10.58 -16.12 7.67
C GLU A 108 10.21 -14.71 8.12
N ALA A 109 9.12 -14.58 8.88
CA ALA A 109 8.59 -13.30 9.33
C ALA A 109 9.63 -12.45 10.10
N GLY A 110 10.49 -13.07 10.91
CA GLY A 110 11.54 -12.37 11.67
C GLY A 110 12.58 -11.70 10.76
N ALA A 111 13.12 -12.44 9.80
CA ALA A 111 14.07 -11.91 8.82
C ALA A 111 13.44 -10.81 7.94
N LEU A 112 12.17 -11.00 7.56
CA LEU A 112 11.42 -9.99 6.81
C LEU A 112 11.21 -8.71 7.63
N LEU A 113 10.97 -8.79 8.93
CA LEU A 113 10.81 -7.63 9.80
C LEU A 113 12.08 -6.77 9.85
N GLU A 114 13.25 -7.40 10.00
CA GLU A 114 14.53 -6.67 10.03
C GLU A 114 14.77 -5.94 8.70
N ARG A 115 14.53 -6.62 7.58
CA ARG A 115 14.67 -6.02 6.25
C ARG A 115 13.64 -4.91 6.00
N LEU A 116 12.40 -5.11 6.44
CA LEU A 116 11.33 -4.12 6.34
C LEU A 116 11.69 -2.85 7.13
N ALA A 117 12.23 -2.99 8.34
CA ALA A 117 12.65 -1.85 9.16
C ALA A 117 13.73 -1.01 8.45
N GLN A 118 14.70 -1.65 7.80
CA GLN A 118 15.74 -0.97 7.02
C GLN A 118 15.15 -0.22 5.80
N LEU A 119 14.29 -0.89 5.04
CA LEU A 119 13.63 -0.29 3.87
C LEU A 119 12.71 0.87 4.26
N PHE A 120 11.97 0.71 5.36
CA PHE A 120 11.12 1.77 5.90
C PHE A 120 11.93 2.97 6.36
N ALA A 121 13.03 2.76 7.11
CA ALA A 121 13.92 3.83 7.52
C ALA A 121 14.53 4.57 6.33
N HIS A 122 14.90 3.84 5.27
CA HIS A 122 15.38 4.42 4.01
C HIS A 122 14.33 5.34 3.38
N TRP A 123 13.11 4.85 3.13
CA TRP A 123 12.05 5.64 2.52
C TRP A 123 11.60 6.82 3.40
N LEU A 124 11.56 6.64 4.72
CA LEU A 124 11.27 7.72 5.66
C LEU A 124 12.34 8.82 5.60
N SER A 125 13.61 8.46 5.47
CA SER A 125 14.70 9.43 5.34
C SER A 125 14.57 10.27 4.06
N ILE A 126 14.22 9.65 2.93
CA ILE A 126 13.95 10.34 1.67
C ILE A 126 12.77 11.28 1.83
N TRP A 127 11.67 10.79 2.41
CA TRP A 127 10.46 11.57 2.63
C TRP A 127 10.73 12.83 3.47
N ARG A 128 11.50 12.72 4.55
CA ARG A 128 11.87 13.86 5.40
C ARG A 128 12.82 14.84 4.71
N ALA A 129 13.80 14.33 3.97
CA ALA A 129 14.86 15.15 3.39
C ALA A 129 14.46 15.83 2.06
N GLN A 130 13.62 15.17 1.26
CA GLN A 130 13.32 15.55 -0.12
C GLN A 130 11.82 15.74 -0.39
N GLY A 131 10.97 15.49 0.61
CA GLY A 131 9.53 15.60 0.48
C GLY A 131 8.89 14.43 -0.27
N LEU A 132 7.66 14.67 -0.76
CA LEU A 132 6.82 13.63 -1.32
C LEU A 132 7.25 13.18 -2.73
N ASP A 133 7.77 14.08 -3.54
CA ASP A 133 7.97 13.83 -4.98
C ASP A 133 8.79 12.57 -5.30
N PRO A 134 9.96 12.31 -4.70
CA PRO A 134 10.70 11.07 -4.97
C PRO A 134 9.96 9.81 -4.48
N VAL A 135 9.24 9.91 -3.36
CA VAL A 135 8.43 8.80 -2.83
C VAL A 135 7.27 8.49 -3.77
N ARG A 136 6.57 9.53 -4.23
CA ARG A 136 5.46 9.43 -5.19
C ARG A 136 5.93 8.90 -6.54
N ALA A 137 7.08 9.35 -7.04
CA ALA A 137 7.64 8.85 -8.30
C ALA A 137 7.91 7.34 -8.24
N HIS A 138 8.56 6.86 -7.17
CA HIS A 138 8.79 5.43 -7.00
C HIS A 138 7.49 4.64 -6.81
N TRP A 139 6.51 5.23 -6.10
CA TRP A 139 5.20 4.62 -5.93
C TRP A 139 4.50 4.42 -7.28
N LEU A 140 4.49 5.46 -8.13
CA LEU A 140 3.86 5.43 -9.46
C LEU A 140 4.49 4.40 -10.40
N LEU A 141 5.81 4.22 -10.35
CA LEU A 141 6.51 3.19 -11.13
C LEU A 141 6.03 1.77 -10.81
N ASN A 142 5.59 1.54 -9.58
CA ASN A 142 5.20 0.24 -9.07
C ASN A 142 3.68 0.09 -8.90
N ALA A 143 2.91 1.09 -9.32
CA ALA A 143 1.45 1.10 -9.22
C ALA A 143 0.78 0.34 -10.37
N HIS A 144 -0.54 0.53 -10.50
CA HIS A 144 -1.28 0.14 -11.69
C HIS A 144 -0.79 0.93 -12.91
N PRO A 145 -0.76 0.32 -14.12
CA PRO A 145 -0.46 1.04 -15.35
C PRO A 145 -1.40 2.24 -15.57
N LEU A 146 -0.89 3.29 -16.22
CA LEU A 146 -1.71 4.40 -16.68
C LEU A 146 -2.87 3.88 -17.54
N GLY A 147 -4.08 4.38 -17.30
CA GLY A 147 -5.27 3.96 -18.04
C GLY A 147 -6.00 2.75 -17.45
N THR A 148 -5.50 2.11 -16.38
CA THR A 148 -6.16 0.96 -15.75
C THR A 148 -7.56 1.34 -15.30
N ALA A 149 -8.58 0.64 -15.82
CA ALA A 149 -9.97 0.87 -15.44
C ALA A 149 -10.20 0.47 -13.98
N MET A 150 -10.91 1.33 -13.24
CA MET A 150 -11.21 1.10 -11.84
C MET A 150 -12.48 1.81 -11.40
N ARG A 151 -13.09 1.23 -10.36
CA ARG A 151 -14.23 1.79 -9.65
C ARG A 151 -13.80 2.07 -8.22
N VAL A 152 -14.11 3.25 -7.71
CA VAL A 152 -13.78 3.64 -6.34
C VAL A 152 -15.05 3.85 -5.56
N VAL A 153 -15.24 3.02 -4.53
CA VAL A 153 -16.35 3.14 -3.59
C VAL A 153 -15.93 4.10 -2.49
N GLN A 154 -16.55 5.28 -2.44
CA GLN A 154 -16.26 6.31 -1.45
C GLN A 154 -16.92 6.00 -0.08
N PRO A 155 -16.48 6.67 1.00
CA PRO A 155 -17.03 6.43 2.35
C PRO A 155 -18.54 6.67 2.49
N ASP A 156 -19.13 7.52 1.66
CA ASP A 156 -20.56 7.80 1.60
C ASP A 156 -21.37 6.81 0.73
N GLY A 157 -20.68 5.85 0.10
CA GLY A 157 -21.26 4.86 -0.80
C GLY A 157 -21.33 5.30 -2.26
N GLU A 158 -20.92 6.53 -2.61
CA GLU A 158 -20.81 6.95 -4.02
C GLU A 158 -19.76 6.08 -4.73
N VAL A 159 -20.10 5.58 -5.92
CA VAL A 159 -19.16 4.86 -6.77
C VAL A 159 -18.70 5.78 -7.91
N VAL A 160 -17.39 6.02 -7.97
CA VAL A 160 -16.76 6.78 -9.04
C VAL A 160 -16.04 5.82 -9.98
N GLU A 161 -16.37 5.88 -11.26
CA GLU A 161 -15.74 5.04 -12.29
C GLU A 161 -14.81 5.88 -13.16
N GLY A 162 -13.65 5.33 -13.48
CA GLY A 162 -12.68 6.01 -14.32
C GLY A 162 -11.45 5.15 -14.58
N GLN A 163 -10.42 5.79 -15.10
CA GLN A 163 -9.12 5.17 -15.36
C GLN A 163 -8.07 5.78 -14.44
N PHE A 164 -7.17 4.95 -13.93
CA PHE A 164 -5.98 5.41 -13.21
C PHE A 164 -5.21 6.40 -14.05
N ASP A 165 -5.00 7.61 -13.52
CA ASP A 165 -4.15 8.61 -14.16
C ASP A 165 -2.84 8.78 -13.38
N THR A 166 -2.92 9.25 -12.14
CA THR A 166 -1.74 9.50 -11.32
C THR A 166 -2.11 9.58 -9.83
N LEU A 167 -1.14 9.93 -8.98
CA LEU A 167 -1.40 10.56 -7.70
C LEU A 167 -1.13 12.06 -7.84
N ASP A 168 -1.84 12.95 -7.18
CA ASP A 168 -1.49 14.38 -7.19
C ASP A 168 -0.29 14.69 -6.27
N ARG A 169 0.08 15.96 -6.18
CA ARG A 169 1.16 16.46 -5.30
C ARG A 169 0.88 16.28 -3.80
N HIS A 170 -0.33 15.87 -3.43
CA HIS A 170 -0.75 15.58 -2.07
C HIS A 170 -0.91 14.08 -1.84
N GLY A 171 -0.64 13.22 -2.84
CA GLY A 171 -0.77 11.76 -2.74
C GLY A 171 -2.20 11.24 -2.93
N MET A 172 -3.12 12.08 -3.41
CA MET A 172 -4.51 11.69 -3.70
C MET A 172 -4.58 11.01 -5.06
N LEU A 173 -5.41 9.97 -5.19
CA LEU A 173 -5.63 9.29 -6.46
C LEU A 173 -6.33 10.21 -7.45
N ILE A 174 -5.81 10.33 -8.66
CA ILE A 174 -6.48 11.01 -9.76
C ILE A 174 -7.05 9.97 -10.72
N LEU A 175 -8.35 10.05 -10.95
CA LEU A 175 -9.06 9.30 -11.97
C LEU A 175 -9.34 10.19 -13.18
N ARG A 176 -9.10 9.65 -14.37
CA ARG A 176 -9.64 10.20 -15.61
C ARG A 176 -11.03 9.61 -15.86
N LEU A 177 -12.05 10.45 -15.85
CA LEU A 177 -13.45 10.07 -16.05
C LEU A 177 -13.76 9.85 -17.54
N ALA A 178 -14.90 9.23 -17.83
CA ALA A 178 -15.34 8.95 -19.19
C ALA A 178 -15.54 10.21 -20.05
N ASN A 179 -15.88 11.35 -19.44
CA ASN A 179 -16.02 12.64 -20.12
C ASN A 179 -14.67 13.36 -20.35
N GLY A 180 -13.55 12.76 -19.93
CA GLY A 180 -12.20 13.32 -20.06
C GLY A 180 -11.73 14.15 -18.85
N ASP A 181 -12.62 14.45 -17.91
CA ASP A 181 -12.26 15.23 -16.71
C ASP A 181 -11.39 14.42 -15.75
N SER A 182 -10.58 15.13 -14.96
CA SER A 182 -9.81 14.55 -13.87
C SER A 182 -10.52 14.76 -12.53
N ARG A 183 -10.68 13.70 -11.75
CA ARG A 183 -11.28 13.75 -10.41
C ARG A 183 -10.29 13.23 -9.37
N ALA A 184 -10.03 14.05 -8.36
CA ALA A 184 -9.25 13.65 -7.19
C ALA A 184 -10.11 12.82 -6.22
N ILE A 185 -9.55 11.73 -5.73
CA ILE A 185 -10.17 10.80 -4.77
C ILE A 185 -9.34 10.82 -3.49
N HIS A 186 -9.99 11.23 -2.40
CA HIS A 186 -9.35 11.42 -1.09
C HIS A 186 -9.40 10.18 -0.20
N ALA A 187 -10.44 9.36 -0.38
CA ALA A 187 -10.63 8.10 0.34
C ALA A 187 -11.56 7.20 -0.48
N GLY A 188 -11.36 5.90 -0.39
CA GLY A 188 -12.25 4.91 -0.98
C GLY A 188 -11.58 3.57 -1.16
N ASP A 189 -12.40 2.55 -1.42
CA ASP A 189 -11.94 1.23 -1.78
C ASP A 189 -11.91 1.08 -3.30
N ILE A 190 -10.76 0.67 -3.84
CA ILE A 190 -10.63 0.39 -5.27
C ILE A 190 -11.13 -1.02 -5.59
N ILE A 191 -11.99 -1.12 -6.59
CA ILE A 191 -12.33 -2.35 -7.30
C ILE A 191 -11.72 -2.25 -8.70
N LEU A 192 -10.84 -3.20 -9.03
CA LEU A 192 -10.26 -3.31 -10.36
C LEU A 192 -11.26 -4.05 -11.25
N THR A 193 -11.48 -3.53 -12.44
CA THR A 193 -12.41 -4.07 -13.45
C THR A 193 -11.67 -4.74 -14.59
#